data_AF-A0A9X3X8J8-F1
#
_entry.id   AF-A0A9X3X8J8-F1
#
_cell.length_a   1.000
_cell.length_b   1.000
_cell.length_c   1.000
_cell.angle_alpha   90.00
_cell.angle_beta   90.00
_cell.angle_gamma   90.00
#
_symmetry.space_group_name_H-M   'P 1'
#
loop_
_entity.id
_entity.type
_entity.pdbx_description
1 polymer ?
#
loop_
_entity_poly.entity_id
_entity_poly.type
_entity_poly.pdbx_seq_one_letter_code
_entity_poly.pdbx_strand_id
1 'polypeptide(L)'
;MFDLASTLLAAAAGPTGARAAPTLFETATKALFPVAAYLALAPVLWFFFRGTWRELDVAAHEHQRKTLASGSYDYRPAVLFVTTALVLTLQEYYGGRDFYENHLKPFLRELEKQGGFGVDLRKWNELYGYGWWAFTRVFGYVAVPMIIWKICFRKDSLLDMGLRVRGFLKHAWIYGLCLAVVVPAVVIVSRAPDFGTYYPFYKQCSRSWFDLAMWEMMYFAQFFALEVFFRGFWLSGLRTTLGSGAIFAMCVPYCMIHYGKPYLEAAGAVVAGIALGSLAMRTKSIYSGFLVHVTVALLMDLLALSHRNALPTSLWGP
;
A
#
# COMPACT_ATOMS: atom_id res chain seq x y z
N MET A 1 -11.14 -24.14 12.21
CA MET A 1 -12.20 -25.07 11.78
C MET A 1 -13.23 -24.21 11.08
N PHE A 2 -13.28 -24.30 9.76
CA PHE A 2 -14.10 -23.44 8.90
C PHE A 2 -15.59 -23.71 9.16
N ASP A 3 -16.35 -22.64 9.37
CA ASP A 3 -17.78 -22.68 9.66
C ASP A 3 -18.58 -23.09 8.42
N LEU A 4 -18.80 -24.40 8.30
CA LEU A 4 -19.58 -25.06 7.27
C LEU A 4 -21.06 -24.60 7.25
N ALA A 5 -21.56 -23.99 8.33
CA ALA A 5 -22.96 -23.55 8.43
C ALA A 5 -23.22 -22.27 7.60
N SER A 6 -22.23 -21.39 7.49
CA SER A 6 -22.31 -20.17 6.67
C SER A 6 -22.43 -20.46 5.17
N THR A 7 -21.85 -21.58 4.71
CA THR A 7 -21.86 -21.98 3.30
C THR A 7 -23.19 -22.61 2.88
N LEU A 8 -23.91 -23.24 3.82
CA LEU A 8 -25.20 -23.89 3.55
C LEU A 8 -26.38 -22.92 3.50
N LEU A 9 -26.34 -21.80 4.22
CA LEU A 9 -27.40 -20.79 4.16
C LEU A 9 -27.40 -19.98 2.85
N ALA A 10 -26.25 -19.86 2.17
CA ALA A 10 -26.15 -19.17 0.89
C ALA A 10 -26.77 -19.97 -0.28
N ALA A 11 -26.99 -21.29 -0.10
CA ALA A 11 -27.53 -22.17 -1.14
C ALA A 11 -29.07 -22.10 -1.29
N ALA A 12 -29.78 -21.37 -0.42
CA ALA A 12 -31.25 -21.34 -0.38
C ALA A 12 -31.87 -20.05 -0.97
N ALA A 13 -31.09 -19.12 -1.53
CA ALA A 13 -31.60 -17.92 -2.18
C ALA A 13 -31.73 -18.13 -3.70
N GLY A 14 -32.96 -18.06 -4.22
CA GLY A 14 -33.29 -18.12 -5.64
C GLY A 14 -32.68 -16.98 -6.49
N PRO A 15 -32.83 -17.02 -7.82
CA PRO A 15 -31.82 -16.56 -8.77
C PRO A 15 -31.86 -15.04 -8.98
N THR A 16 -31.00 -14.32 -8.28
CA THR A 16 -30.57 -12.98 -8.70
C THR A 16 -29.31 -13.13 -9.55
N GLY A 17 -29.46 -13.33 -10.87
CA GLY A 17 -28.42 -13.13 -11.88
C GLY A 17 -27.00 -13.61 -11.51
N ALA A 18 -26.87 -14.79 -10.89
CA ALA A 18 -25.58 -15.31 -10.46
C ALA A 18 -24.78 -15.67 -11.71
N ARG A 19 -23.72 -14.90 -11.99
CA ARG A 19 -22.72 -15.23 -13.01
C ARG A 19 -22.29 -16.68 -12.76
N ALA A 20 -22.38 -17.52 -13.77
CA ALA A 20 -21.94 -18.91 -13.66
C ALA A 20 -20.52 -18.96 -13.06
N ALA A 21 -20.27 -19.94 -12.20
CA ALA A 21 -18.93 -20.14 -11.64
C ALA A 21 -17.91 -20.23 -12.79
N PRO A 22 -16.73 -19.58 -12.67
CA PRO A 22 -15.76 -19.57 -13.75
C PRO A 22 -15.34 -21.00 -14.08
N THR A 23 -15.18 -21.28 -15.36
CA THR A 23 -14.64 -22.55 -15.84
C THR A 23 -13.19 -22.74 -15.38
N LEU A 24 -12.70 -23.99 -15.42
CA LEU A 24 -11.29 -24.29 -15.16
C LEU A 24 -10.37 -23.53 -16.13
N PHE A 25 -10.78 -23.38 -17.39
CA PHE A 25 -10.01 -22.65 -18.40
C PHE A 25 -9.91 -21.15 -18.07
N GLU A 26 -11.02 -20.51 -17.71
CA GLU A 26 -11.03 -19.10 -17.29
C GLU A 26 -10.19 -18.89 -16.03
N THR A 27 -10.29 -19.81 -15.07
CA THR A 27 -9.50 -19.78 -13.83
C THR A 27 -8.00 -19.93 -14.11
N ALA A 28 -7.61 -20.91 -14.93
CA ALA A 28 -6.23 -21.13 -15.34
C ALA A 28 -5.67 -19.93 -16.11
N THR A 29 -6.47 -19.35 -17.02
CA THR A 29 -6.10 -18.15 -17.80
C THR A 29 -5.85 -16.97 -16.87
N LYS A 30 -6.76 -16.72 -15.93
CA LYS A 30 -6.61 -15.66 -14.93
C LYS A 30 -5.37 -15.88 -14.06
N ALA A 31 -5.12 -17.11 -13.60
CA ALA A 31 -3.99 -17.44 -12.74
C ALA A 31 -2.62 -17.37 -13.44
N LEU A 32 -2.55 -17.73 -14.72
CA LEU A 32 -1.30 -17.72 -15.49
C LEU A 32 -0.99 -16.36 -16.13
N PHE A 33 -2.00 -15.49 -16.28
CA PHE A 33 -1.83 -14.17 -16.90
C PHE A 33 -0.70 -13.34 -16.25
N PRO A 34 -0.57 -13.24 -14.90
CA PRO A 34 0.55 -12.54 -14.30
C PRO A 34 1.93 -13.10 -14.66
N VAL A 35 2.05 -14.42 -14.82
CA VAL A 35 3.33 -15.05 -15.20
C VAL A 35 3.76 -14.57 -16.59
N ALA A 36 2.85 -14.58 -17.55
CA ALA A 36 3.10 -14.06 -18.90
C ALA A 36 3.45 -12.56 -18.86
N ALA A 37 2.71 -11.77 -18.07
CA ALA A 37 2.99 -10.34 -17.90
C ALA A 37 4.38 -10.10 -17.27
N TYR A 38 4.79 -10.88 -16.28
CA TYR A 38 6.11 -10.76 -15.65
C TYR A 38 7.23 -11.10 -16.63
N LEU A 39 7.08 -12.18 -17.41
CA LEU A 39 8.06 -12.55 -18.43
C LEU A 39 8.20 -11.46 -19.51
N ALA A 40 7.10 -10.82 -19.91
CA ALA A 40 7.11 -9.74 -20.88
C ALA A 40 7.73 -8.44 -20.32
N LEU A 41 7.47 -8.10 -19.06
CA LEU A 41 7.92 -6.85 -18.44
C LEU A 41 9.33 -6.93 -17.84
N ALA A 42 9.82 -8.12 -17.47
CA ALA A 42 11.13 -8.28 -16.86
C ALA A 42 12.29 -7.74 -17.74
N PRO A 43 12.36 -8.01 -19.07
CA PRO A 43 13.39 -7.43 -19.93
C PRO A 43 13.31 -5.90 -20.00
N VAL A 44 12.10 -5.34 -19.99
CA VAL A 44 11.88 -3.88 -20.03
C VAL A 44 12.38 -3.23 -18.75
N LEU A 45 12.01 -3.78 -17.58
CA LEU A 45 12.47 -3.31 -16.29
C LEU A 45 14.00 -3.43 -16.17
N TRP A 46 14.57 -4.57 -16.57
CA TRP A 46 16.01 -4.75 -16.56
C TRP A 46 16.70 -3.75 -17.48
N PHE A 47 16.23 -3.57 -18.72
CA PHE A 47 16.84 -2.63 -19.66
C PHE A 47 16.88 -1.20 -19.09
N PHE A 48 15.78 -0.76 -18.48
CA PHE A 48 15.67 0.58 -17.92
C PHE A 48 16.48 0.79 -16.64
N PHE A 49 16.61 -0.24 -15.78
CA PHE A 49 17.21 -0.12 -14.45
C PHE A 49 18.56 -0.83 -14.26
N ARG A 50 19.06 -1.60 -15.23
CA ARG A 50 20.33 -2.36 -15.11
C ARG A 50 21.53 -1.53 -14.66
N GLY A 51 21.61 -0.26 -15.10
CA GLY A 51 22.67 0.65 -14.68
C GLY A 51 22.58 0.96 -13.19
N THR A 52 21.39 1.36 -12.73
CA THR A 52 21.11 1.61 -11.30
C THR A 52 21.34 0.37 -10.46
N TRP A 53 20.88 -0.80 -10.91
CA TRP A 53 21.08 -2.06 -10.18
C TRP A 53 22.56 -2.40 -10.04
N ARG A 54 23.33 -2.28 -11.13
CA ARG A 54 24.78 -2.49 -11.11
C ARG A 54 25.49 -1.53 -10.15
N GLU A 55 25.13 -0.25 -10.14
CA GLU A 55 25.71 0.74 -9.22
C GLU A 55 25.42 0.38 -7.75
N LEU A 56 24.19 -0.05 -7.44
CA LEU A 56 23.81 -0.51 -6.10
C LEU A 56 24.61 -1.76 -5.70
N ASP A 57 24.73 -2.72 -6.60
CA ASP A 57 25.44 -3.97 -6.32
C ASP A 57 26.93 -3.71 -6.08
N VAL A 58 27.57 -2.87 -6.88
CA VAL A 58 28.98 -2.49 -6.67
C VAL A 58 29.17 -1.82 -5.30
N ALA A 59 28.29 -0.87 -4.95
CA ALA A 59 28.34 -0.20 -3.65
C ALA A 59 28.13 -1.17 -2.48
N ALA A 60 27.23 -2.15 -2.64
CA ALA A 60 26.95 -3.15 -1.63
C ALA A 60 28.12 -4.11 -1.41
N HIS A 61 28.73 -4.62 -2.49
CA HIS A 61 29.91 -5.49 -2.38
C HIS A 61 31.08 -4.76 -1.71
N GLU A 62 31.30 -3.48 -2.01
CA GLU A 62 32.36 -2.71 -1.37
C GLU A 62 32.09 -2.50 0.14
N HIS A 63 30.84 -2.28 0.53
CA HIS A 63 30.44 -2.19 1.95
C HIS A 63 30.61 -3.52 2.68
N GLN A 64 30.18 -4.63 2.07
CA GLN A 64 30.35 -5.98 2.62
C GLN A 64 31.83 -6.33 2.80
N ARG A 65 32.68 -6.02 1.81
CA ARG A 65 34.12 -6.23 1.86
C ARG A 65 34.76 -5.47 3.02
N LYS A 66 34.40 -4.20 3.23
CA LYS A 66 34.87 -3.39 4.36
C LYS A 66 34.42 -3.94 5.71
N THR A 67 33.15 -4.34 5.80
CA THR A 67 32.55 -4.90 7.01
C THR A 67 33.23 -6.21 7.42
N LEU A 68 33.50 -7.08 6.45
CA LEU A 68 34.22 -8.33 6.67
C LEU A 68 35.67 -8.08 7.10
N ALA A 69 36.37 -7.15 6.41
CA ALA A 69 37.76 -6.81 6.75
C ALA A 69 37.92 -6.20 8.15
N SER A 70 36.90 -5.49 8.66
CA SER A 70 36.89 -4.96 10.02
C SER A 70 36.41 -5.95 11.07
N GLY A 71 36.11 -7.21 10.70
CA GLY A 71 35.54 -8.23 11.60
C GLY A 71 34.18 -7.83 12.19
N SER A 72 33.47 -6.89 11.55
CA SER A 72 32.20 -6.34 12.02
C SER A 72 31.03 -7.07 11.38
N TYR A 73 29.82 -6.88 11.92
CA TYR A 73 28.59 -7.42 11.36
C TYR A 73 27.57 -6.31 11.11
N ASP A 74 26.94 -6.34 9.94
CA ASP A 74 25.88 -5.40 9.58
C ASP A 74 24.52 -5.93 10.05
N TYR A 75 24.03 -5.39 11.17
CA TYR A 75 22.75 -5.79 11.75
C TYR A 75 21.52 -5.23 11.01
N ARG A 76 21.70 -4.37 9.98
CA ARG A 76 20.58 -3.75 9.26
C ARG A 76 19.57 -4.77 8.72
N PRO A 77 19.97 -5.86 8.04
CA PRO A 77 19.00 -6.87 7.60
C PRO A 77 18.17 -7.41 8.76
N ALA A 78 18.82 -7.91 9.82
CA ALA A 78 18.12 -8.48 10.97
C ALA A 78 17.10 -7.50 11.57
N VAL A 79 17.50 -6.24 11.80
CA VAL A 79 16.61 -5.21 12.34
C VAL A 79 15.42 -4.95 11.41
N LEU A 80 15.67 -4.80 10.10
CA LEU A 80 14.62 -4.45 9.13
C LEU A 80 13.63 -5.58 8.91
N PHE A 81 14.11 -6.81 8.76
CA PHE A 81 13.24 -7.98 8.58
C PHE A 81 12.39 -8.24 9.83
N VAL A 82 12.99 -8.21 11.03
CA VAL A 82 12.26 -8.44 12.30
C VAL A 82 11.26 -7.32 12.57
N THR A 83 11.65 -6.05 12.36
CA THR A 83 10.72 -4.92 12.49
C THR A 83 9.54 -5.06 11.55
N THR A 84 9.79 -5.51 10.32
CA THR A 84 8.73 -5.70 9.34
C THR A 84 7.79 -6.83 9.72
N ALA A 85 8.33 -7.97 10.15
CA ALA A 85 7.52 -9.07 10.65
C ALA A 85 6.64 -8.61 11.83
N LEU A 86 7.21 -7.88 12.79
CA LEU A 86 6.46 -7.33 13.93
C LEU A 86 5.35 -6.37 13.47
N VAL A 87 5.69 -5.36 12.67
CA VAL A 87 4.75 -4.34 12.20
C VAL A 87 3.60 -4.96 11.42
N LEU A 88 3.90 -5.84 10.46
CA LEU A 88 2.88 -6.48 9.63
C LEU A 88 2.01 -7.42 10.45
N THR A 89 2.58 -8.17 11.39
CA THR A 89 1.81 -9.04 12.30
C THR A 89 0.87 -8.22 13.17
N LEU A 90 1.35 -7.13 13.78
CA LEU A 90 0.51 -6.28 14.61
C LEU A 90 -0.63 -5.65 13.81
N GLN A 91 -0.36 -5.19 12.58
CA GLN A 91 -1.39 -4.61 11.74
C GLN A 91 -2.42 -5.63 11.25
N GLU A 92 -2.00 -6.87 10.99
CA GLU A 92 -2.91 -7.95 10.59
C GLU A 92 -3.88 -8.31 11.71
N TYR A 93 -3.38 -8.49 12.93
CA TYR A 93 -4.19 -8.95 14.07
C TYR A 93 -4.95 -7.82 14.77
N TYR A 94 -4.41 -6.59 14.80
CA TYR A 94 -4.96 -5.49 15.60
C TYR A 94 -5.29 -4.24 14.79
N GLY A 95 -4.83 -4.12 13.55
CA GLY A 95 -5.06 -2.93 12.70
C GLY A 95 -6.34 -2.97 11.86
N GLY A 96 -7.09 -4.07 11.94
CA GLY A 96 -8.28 -4.32 11.12
C GLY A 96 -9.60 -3.83 11.74
N ARG A 97 -10.67 -4.00 10.95
CA ARG A 97 -12.05 -3.67 11.35
C ARG A 97 -12.54 -4.51 12.52
N ASP A 98 -12.12 -5.76 12.61
CA ASP A 98 -12.53 -6.66 13.69
C ASP A 98 -12.07 -6.14 15.06
N PHE A 99 -10.85 -5.61 15.16
CA PHE A 99 -10.39 -5.00 16.40
C PHE A 99 -11.22 -3.76 16.75
N TYR A 100 -11.48 -2.89 15.75
CA TYR A 100 -12.31 -1.72 15.93
C TYR A 100 -13.72 -2.08 16.44
N GLU A 101 -14.41 -3.03 15.79
CA GLU A 101 -15.79 -3.40 16.14
C GLU A 101 -15.87 -4.03 17.54
N ASN A 102 -14.86 -4.82 17.94
CA ASN A 102 -14.86 -5.55 19.22
C ASN A 102 -14.35 -4.73 20.42
N HIS A 103 -13.47 -3.75 20.21
CA HIS A 103 -12.80 -3.04 21.31
C HIS A 103 -13.03 -1.53 21.29
N LEU A 104 -12.89 -0.88 20.14
CA LEU A 104 -12.96 0.58 20.05
C LEU A 104 -14.40 1.09 19.96
N LYS A 105 -15.23 0.45 19.15
CA LYS A 105 -16.64 0.84 18.97
C LYS A 105 -17.45 0.74 20.27
N PRO A 106 -17.32 -0.31 21.12
CA PRO A 106 -18.00 -0.34 22.40
C PRO A 106 -17.58 0.81 23.32
N PHE A 107 -16.29 1.15 23.35
CA PHE A 107 -15.78 2.30 24.09
C PHE A 107 -16.33 3.62 23.57
N LEU A 108 -16.32 3.84 22.25
CA LEU A 108 -16.93 5.03 21.62
C LEU A 108 -18.43 5.13 21.92
N ARG A 109 -19.13 4.00 22.01
CA ARG A 109 -20.57 3.98 22.34
C ARG A 109 -20.84 4.39 23.77
N GLU A 110 -19.95 4.03 24.69
CA GLU A 110 -20.06 4.47 26.07
C GLU A 110 -19.79 5.97 26.20
N LEU A 111 -18.79 6.49 25.47
CA LEU A 111 -18.54 7.93 25.39
C LEU A 111 -19.73 8.71 24.80
N GLU A 112 -20.35 8.20 23.74
CA GLU A 112 -21.54 8.79 23.12
C GLU A 112 -22.71 8.89 24.13
N LYS A 113 -22.95 7.82 24.91
CA LYS A 113 -24.01 7.81 25.95
C LYS A 113 -23.77 8.79 27.08
N GLN A 114 -22.51 9.04 27.43
CA GLN A 114 -22.12 9.97 28.49
C GLN A 114 -22.19 11.45 28.05
N GLY A 115 -22.67 11.72 26.83
CA GLY A 115 -22.68 13.07 26.27
C GLY A 115 -21.29 13.53 25.83
N GLY A 116 -20.38 12.59 25.53
CA GLY A 116 -19.05 12.88 25.01
C GLY A 116 -19.13 13.74 23.75
N PHE A 117 -18.57 14.95 23.82
CA PHE A 117 -18.67 15.93 22.75
C PHE A 117 -18.05 15.40 21.45
N GLY A 118 -18.83 15.39 20.36
CA GLY A 118 -18.34 15.12 19.01
C GLY A 118 -18.31 13.65 18.55
N VAL A 119 -18.77 12.70 19.37
CA VAL A 119 -18.94 11.30 18.94
C VAL A 119 -20.37 11.10 18.42
N ASP A 120 -20.49 10.64 17.16
CA ASP A 120 -21.76 10.21 16.56
C ASP A 120 -21.52 8.91 15.80
N LEU A 121 -21.78 7.78 16.45
CA LEU A 121 -21.60 6.45 15.87
C LEU A 121 -22.64 6.16 14.79
N ARG A 122 -23.82 6.78 14.85
CA ARG A 122 -24.81 6.62 13.80
C ARG A 122 -24.30 7.20 12.47
N LYS A 123 -23.59 8.32 12.54
CA LYS A 123 -23.10 9.05 11.37
C LYS A 123 -21.69 8.63 10.94
N TRP A 124 -20.77 8.40 11.87
CA TRP A 124 -19.34 8.30 11.57
C TRP A 124 -18.71 6.95 11.88
N ASN A 125 -19.47 5.93 12.30
CA ASN A 125 -18.90 4.64 12.71
C ASN A 125 -18.00 3.99 11.64
N GLU A 126 -18.41 4.03 10.37
CA GLU A 126 -17.57 3.48 9.29
C GLU A 126 -16.28 4.29 9.10
N LEU A 127 -16.37 5.62 9.18
CA LEU A 127 -15.21 6.52 9.09
C LEU A 127 -14.25 6.31 10.27
N TYR A 128 -14.76 6.11 11.49
CA TYR A 128 -13.93 5.79 12.66
C TYR A 128 -13.20 4.46 12.50
N GLY A 129 -13.85 3.44 11.92
CA GLY A 129 -13.20 2.18 11.57
C GLY A 129 -12.03 2.38 10.59
N TYR A 130 -12.22 3.20 9.55
CA TYR A 130 -11.13 3.59 8.65
C TYR A 130 -10.07 4.48 9.32
N GLY A 131 -10.47 5.31 10.28
CA GLY A 131 -9.56 6.08 11.13
C GLY A 131 -8.64 5.19 11.95
N TRP A 132 -9.17 4.12 12.54
CA TRP A 132 -8.35 3.12 13.24
C TRP A 132 -7.38 2.42 12.28
N TRP A 133 -7.88 1.95 11.15
CA TRP A 133 -7.05 1.34 10.12
C TRP A 133 -5.92 2.29 9.69
N ALA A 134 -6.23 3.52 9.29
CA ALA A 134 -5.25 4.50 8.87
C ALA A 134 -4.23 4.80 9.98
N PHE A 135 -4.70 4.99 11.23
CA PHE A 135 -3.84 5.19 12.39
C PHE A 135 -2.82 4.07 12.55
N THR A 136 -3.27 2.81 12.60
CA THR A 136 -2.35 1.67 12.81
C THR A 136 -1.35 1.50 11.69
N ARG A 137 -1.74 1.82 10.45
CA ARG A 137 -0.85 1.73 9.31
C ARG A 137 0.18 2.85 9.31
N VAL A 138 -0.23 4.10 9.54
CA VAL A 138 0.68 5.24 9.71
C VAL A 138 1.62 5.01 10.89
N PHE A 139 1.10 4.62 12.04
CA PHE A 139 1.91 4.37 13.24
C PHE A 139 2.90 3.22 13.01
N GLY A 140 2.45 2.09 12.48
CA GLY A 140 3.31 0.93 12.24
C GLY A 140 4.34 1.15 11.14
N TYR A 141 4.03 1.93 10.11
CA TYR A 141 4.93 2.18 8.97
C TYR A 141 5.87 3.38 9.18
N VAL A 142 5.54 4.31 10.08
CA VAL A 142 6.36 5.51 10.34
C VAL A 142 6.95 5.49 11.74
N ALA A 143 6.11 5.46 12.78
CA ALA A 143 6.59 5.64 14.15
C ALA A 143 7.49 4.47 14.59
N VAL A 144 7.00 3.22 14.48
CA VAL A 144 7.76 2.04 14.90
C VAL A 144 9.13 1.92 14.21
N PRO A 145 9.22 2.02 12.87
CA PRO A 145 10.48 1.84 12.14
C PRO A 145 11.44 3.01 12.37
N MET A 146 10.95 4.25 12.48
CA MET A 146 11.79 5.41 12.78
C MET A 146 12.35 5.37 14.20
N ILE A 147 11.55 4.95 15.18
CA ILE A 147 12.00 4.77 16.57
C ILE A 147 13.07 3.69 16.64
N ILE A 148 12.80 2.50 16.10
CA ILE A 148 13.77 1.39 16.07
C ILE A 148 15.04 1.81 15.34
N TRP A 149 14.90 2.48 14.19
CA TRP A 149 16.04 2.99 13.45
C TRP A 149 16.89 3.95 14.26
N LYS A 150 16.28 4.90 14.99
CA LYS A 150 17.04 5.83 15.83
C LYS A 150 17.67 5.17 17.05
N ILE A 151 17.11 4.09 17.56
CA ILE A 151 17.72 3.30 18.63
C ILE A 151 18.95 2.53 18.10
N CYS A 152 18.80 1.81 16.98
CA CYS A 152 19.85 0.95 16.43
C CYS A 152 20.93 1.70 15.63
N PHE A 153 20.57 2.76 14.90
CA PHE A 153 21.41 3.48 13.95
C PHE A 153 21.42 4.98 14.23
N ARG A 154 21.77 5.36 15.47
CA ARG A 154 21.69 6.74 16.01
C ARG A 154 22.28 7.82 15.09
N LYS A 155 23.41 7.51 14.43
CA LYS A 155 24.16 8.42 13.56
C LYS A 155 23.49 8.65 12.21
N ASP A 156 22.64 7.75 11.76
CA ASP A 156 21.98 7.84 10.46
C ASP A 156 20.86 8.89 10.50
N SER A 157 20.71 9.63 9.41
CA SER A 157 19.63 10.59 9.26
C SER A 157 18.37 9.89 8.74
N LEU A 158 17.23 10.16 9.39
CA LEU A 158 15.93 9.75 8.86
C LEU A 158 15.63 10.41 7.51
N LEU A 159 16.21 11.60 7.26
CA LEU A 159 16.03 12.30 5.98
C LEU A 159 16.63 11.52 4.80
N ASP A 160 17.63 10.67 5.04
CA ASP A 160 18.27 9.84 4.01
C ASP A 160 17.40 8.63 3.59
N MET A 161 16.25 8.43 4.25
CA MET A 161 15.18 7.52 3.82
C MET A 161 14.34 8.09 2.67
N GLY A 162 14.92 8.94 1.82
CA GLY A 162 14.25 9.53 0.67
C GLY A 162 13.27 10.67 0.98
N LEU A 163 13.36 11.24 2.19
CA LEU A 163 12.56 12.38 2.65
C LEU A 163 13.17 13.74 2.30
N ARG A 164 14.35 13.77 1.67
CA ARG A 164 14.94 15.02 1.17
C ARG A 164 14.21 15.44 -0.10
N VAL A 165 13.62 16.64 -0.08
CA VAL A 165 12.93 17.25 -1.24
C VAL A 165 13.90 17.81 -2.29
N ARG A 166 15.16 18.05 -1.92
CA ARG A 166 16.14 18.69 -2.79
C ARG A 166 16.44 17.78 -3.99
N GLY A 167 16.19 18.28 -5.20
CA GLY A 167 16.41 17.55 -6.44
C GLY A 167 15.19 16.79 -6.97
N PHE A 168 14.07 16.80 -6.25
CA PHE A 168 12.82 16.18 -6.70
C PHE A 168 12.40 16.64 -8.11
N LEU A 169 12.43 17.95 -8.37
CA LEU A 169 12.05 18.51 -9.68
C LEU A 169 12.92 18.02 -10.85
N LYS A 170 14.17 17.60 -10.60
CA LYS A 170 15.06 17.05 -11.65
C LYS A 170 14.55 15.73 -12.21
N HIS A 171 13.72 15.02 -11.45
CA HIS A 171 13.17 13.70 -11.81
C HIS A 171 11.66 13.74 -12.06
N ALA A 172 11.04 14.92 -12.11
CA ALA A 172 9.61 15.09 -12.31
C ALA A 172 9.12 14.47 -13.64
N TRP A 173 9.97 14.44 -14.69
CA TRP A 173 9.62 13.78 -15.95
C TRP A 173 9.39 12.27 -15.80
N ILE A 174 10.09 11.61 -14.85
CA ILE A 174 9.91 10.17 -14.61
C ILE A 174 8.56 9.93 -13.95
N TYR A 175 8.15 10.82 -13.05
CA TYR A 175 6.80 10.82 -12.49
C TYR A 175 5.74 10.99 -13.60
N GLY A 176 5.94 11.95 -14.51
CA GLY A 176 5.07 12.13 -15.68
C GLY A 176 4.97 10.87 -16.55
N LEU A 177 6.08 10.18 -16.78
CA LEU A 177 6.09 8.90 -17.51
C LEU A 177 5.31 7.80 -16.77
N CYS A 178 5.48 7.68 -15.45
CA CYS A 178 4.69 6.74 -14.64
C CYS A 178 3.19 7.04 -14.75
N LEU A 179 2.78 8.31 -14.65
CA LEU A 179 1.38 8.70 -14.81
C LEU A 179 0.84 8.41 -16.22
N ALA A 180 1.63 8.67 -17.26
CA ALA A 180 1.23 8.42 -18.65
C ALA A 180 0.90 6.94 -18.90
N VAL A 181 1.49 6.02 -18.14
CA VAL A 181 1.18 4.58 -18.22
C VAL A 181 0.04 4.21 -17.28
N VAL A 182 0.09 4.65 -16.04
CA VAL A 182 -0.82 4.19 -14.98
C VAL A 182 -2.21 4.80 -15.10
N VAL A 183 -2.33 6.08 -15.46
CA VAL A 183 -3.64 6.75 -15.57
C VAL A 183 -4.52 6.09 -16.64
N PRO A 184 -4.06 5.85 -17.88
CA PRO A 184 -4.85 5.10 -18.87
C PRO A 184 -5.23 3.70 -18.40
N ALA A 185 -4.31 2.99 -17.73
CA ALA A 185 -4.58 1.66 -17.20
C ALA A 185 -5.71 1.69 -16.15
N VAL A 186 -5.69 2.66 -15.23
CA VAL A 186 -6.76 2.85 -14.23
C VAL A 186 -8.10 3.20 -14.90
N VAL A 187 -8.10 4.07 -15.91
CA VAL A 187 -9.32 4.42 -16.68
C VAL A 187 -9.90 3.23 -17.44
N ILE A 188 -9.05 2.31 -17.92
CA ILE A 188 -9.52 1.06 -18.54
C ILE A 188 -10.10 0.12 -17.48
N VAL A 189 -9.37 -0.10 -16.38
CA VAL A 189 -9.79 -0.98 -15.28
C VAL A 189 -11.05 -0.47 -14.57
N SER A 190 -11.26 0.85 -14.53
CA SER A 190 -12.44 1.44 -13.87
C SER A 190 -13.77 1.09 -14.53
N ARG A 191 -13.73 0.57 -15.77
CA ARG A 191 -14.90 0.09 -16.52
C ARG A 191 -15.22 -1.38 -16.23
N ALA A 192 -14.40 -2.08 -15.43
CA ALA A 192 -14.68 -3.45 -15.05
C ALA A 192 -15.95 -3.51 -14.17
N PRO A 193 -16.81 -4.54 -14.33
CA PRO A 193 -18.09 -4.63 -13.61
C PRO A 193 -17.94 -4.53 -12.08
N ASP A 194 -16.88 -5.12 -11.54
CA ASP A 194 -16.68 -5.21 -10.09
C ASP A 194 -16.02 -3.94 -9.50
N PHE A 195 -15.55 -3.01 -10.34
CA PHE A 195 -14.76 -1.85 -9.90
C PHE A 195 -15.53 -0.95 -8.93
N GLY A 196 -16.75 -0.56 -9.29
CA GLY A 196 -17.60 0.31 -8.46
C GLY A 196 -18.16 -0.39 -7.21
N THR A 197 -18.10 -1.73 -7.14
CA THR A 197 -18.46 -2.46 -5.93
C THR A 197 -17.34 -2.39 -4.90
N TYR A 198 -16.09 -2.38 -5.36
CA TYR A 198 -14.91 -2.36 -4.51
C TYR A 198 -14.52 -0.93 -4.10
N TYR A 199 -14.50 0.04 -5.03
CA TYR A 199 -14.12 1.44 -4.77
C TYR A 199 -15.31 2.42 -4.67
N PRO A 200 -15.21 3.50 -3.89
CA PRO A 200 -14.23 3.71 -2.81
C PRO A 200 -14.40 2.70 -1.69
N PHE A 201 -13.37 2.50 -0.85
CA PHE A 201 -13.51 1.59 0.30
C PHE A 201 -14.52 2.14 1.29
N TYR A 202 -14.39 3.42 1.65
CA TYR A 202 -15.38 4.12 2.46
C TYR A 202 -16.66 4.40 1.67
N LYS A 203 -17.71 3.61 1.90
CA LYS A 203 -18.94 3.68 1.08
C LYS A 203 -19.77 4.92 1.34
N GLN A 204 -19.60 5.55 2.50
CA GLN A 204 -20.27 6.80 2.85
C GLN A 204 -19.54 8.04 2.32
N CYS A 205 -18.43 7.89 1.57
CA CYS A 205 -17.70 9.03 1.00
C CYS A 205 -18.57 9.91 0.08
N SER A 206 -19.60 9.33 -0.55
CA SER A 206 -20.54 10.05 -1.42
C SER A 206 -21.52 10.94 -0.67
N ARG A 207 -21.63 10.79 0.66
CA ARG A 207 -22.59 11.54 1.49
C ARG A 207 -22.31 13.05 1.46
N SER A 208 -21.04 13.45 1.44
CA SER A 208 -20.63 14.85 1.43
C SER A 208 -19.17 15.05 0.98
N TRP A 209 -18.82 16.27 0.59
CA TRP A 209 -17.42 16.61 0.30
C TRP A 209 -16.52 16.46 1.52
N PHE A 210 -17.04 16.68 2.74
CA PHE A 210 -16.30 16.43 3.96
C PHE A 210 -15.99 14.93 4.14
N ASP A 211 -16.97 14.06 3.91
CA ASP A 211 -16.79 12.60 3.98
C ASP A 211 -15.69 12.12 3.02
N LEU A 212 -15.75 12.56 1.77
CA LEU A 212 -14.73 12.25 0.77
C LEU A 212 -13.36 12.81 1.17
N ALA A 213 -13.29 14.07 1.61
CA ALA A 213 -12.02 14.70 2.00
C ALA A 213 -11.37 14.01 3.19
N MET A 214 -12.14 13.63 4.23
CA MET A 214 -11.59 12.89 5.37
C MET A 214 -11.04 11.53 4.95
N TRP A 215 -11.79 10.82 4.10
CA TRP A 215 -11.35 9.55 3.55
C TRP A 215 -10.06 9.67 2.76
N GLU A 216 -10.00 10.59 1.78
CA GLU A 216 -8.83 10.81 0.95
C GLU A 216 -7.61 11.25 1.77
N MET A 217 -7.78 12.10 2.79
CA MET A 217 -6.67 12.49 3.66
C MET A 217 -6.11 11.30 4.46
N MET A 218 -6.98 10.46 5.03
CA MET A 218 -6.53 9.24 5.71
C MET A 218 -5.83 8.29 4.74
N TYR A 219 -6.36 8.19 3.52
CA TYR A 219 -5.81 7.31 2.50
C TYR A 219 -4.44 7.81 2.01
N PHE A 220 -4.28 9.12 1.81
CA PHE A 220 -3.01 9.75 1.44
C PHE A 220 -1.98 9.65 2.55
N ALA A 221 -2.38 9.89 3.81
CA ALA A 221 -1.49 9.71 4.95
C ALA A 221 -0.97 8.28 5.03
N GLN A 222 -1.84 7.31 4.78
CA GLN A 222 -1.47 5.91 4.70
C GLN A 222 -0.50 5.61 3.54
N PHE A 223 -0.73 6.15 2.34
CA PHE A 223 0.21 5.94 1.23
C PHE A 223 1.57 6.61 1.46
N PHE A 224 1.59 7.77 2.10
CA PHE A 224 2.83 8.40 2.52
C PHE A 224 3.59 7.50 3.49
N ALA A 225 2.91 6.99 4.52
CA ALA A 225 3.49 6.05 5.48
C ALA A 225 4.01 4.77 4.81
N LEU A 226 3.24 4.21 3.88
CA LEU A 226 3.62 3.05 3.09
C LEU A 226 4.91 3.32 2.29
N GLU A 227 5.04 4.49 1.67
CA GLU A 227 6.25 4.85 0.93
C GLU A 227 7.46 5.08 1.84
N VAL A 228 7.25 5.71 3.00
CA VAL A 228 8.28 5.82 4.05
C VAL A 228 8.77 4.44 4.46
N PHE A 229 7.89 3.45 4.61
CA PHE A 229 8.26 2.12 5.04
C PHE A 229 8.98 1.32 3.96
N PHE A 230 8.36 1.16 2.79
CA PHE A 230 8.89 0.30 1.74
C PHE A 230 10.01 0.95 0.94
N ARG A 231 9.92 2.24 0.59
CA ARG A 231 10.95 2.92 -0.22
C ARG A 231 11.97 3.65 0.65
N GLY A 232 11.55 4.14 1.82
CA GLY A 232 12.45 4.77 2.77
C GLY A 232 13.21 3.75 3.61
N PHE A 233 12.54 3.15 4.58
CA PHE A 233 13.15 2.27 5.58
C PHE A 233 13.82 1.04 4.95
N TRP A 234 13.08 0.26 4.16
CA TRP A 234 13.60 -0.96 3.53
C TRP A 234 14.76 -0.69 2.56
N LEU A 235 14.54 0.17 1.55
CA LEU A 235 15.56 0.37 0.51
C LEU A 235 16.77 1.14 1.04
N SER A 236 16.58 2.22 1.81
CA SER A 236 17.75 2.94 2.35
C SER A 236 18.53 2.11 3.37
N GLY A 237 17.86 1.24 4.14
CA GLY A 237 18.53 0.37 5.10
C GLY A 237 19.22 -0.85 4.51
N LEU A 238 18.75 -1.37 3.37
CA LEU A 238 19.34 -2.56 2.75
C LEU A 238 20.20 -2.28 1.53
N ARG A 239 20.21 -1.06 0.96
CA ARG A 239 20.98 -0.77 -0.26
C ARG A 239 22.48 -1.07 -0.14
N THR A 240 23.07 -0.88 1.03
CA THR A 240 24.51 -1.14 1.27
C THR A 240 24.79 -2.61 1.57
N THR A 241 23.77 -3.39 1.96
CA THR A 241 23.96 -4.77 2.38
C THR A 241 23.48 -5.76 1.32
N LEU A 242 22.41 -5.44 0.58
CA LEU A 242 21.81 -6.30 -0.44
C LEU A 242 21.89 -5.73 -1.85
N GLY A 243 22.35 -4.49 -2.04
CA GLY A 243 22.40 -3.86 -3.36
C GLY A 243 21.03 -3.79 -4.01
N SER A 244 20.93 -4.21 -5.28
CA SER A 244 19.68 -4.35 -6.02
C SER A 244 18.76 -5.43 -5.42
N GLY A 245 19.32 -6.43 -4.73
CA GLY A 245 18.59 -7.45 -3.97
C GLY A 245 17.61 -6.87 -2.94
N ALA A 246 17.89 -5.67 -2.42
CA ALA A 246 16.99 -4.95 -1.52
C ALA A 246 15.61 -4.67 -2.15
N ILE A 247 15.55 -4.42 -3.46
CA ILE A 247 14.30 -4.14 -4.19
C ILE A 247 13.42 -5.38 -4.19
N PHE A 248 14.00 -6.55 -4.46
CA PHE A 248 13.27 -7.81 -4.51
C PHE A 248 12.89 -8.29 -3.11
N ALA A 249 13.78 -8.14 -2.13
CA ALA A 249 13.50 -8.45 -0.73
C ALA A 249 12.34 -7.61 -0.19
N MET A 250 12.29 -6.32 -0.52
CA MET A 250 11.20 -5.41 -0.18
C MET A 250 9.90 -5.75 -0.92
N CYS A 251 9.99 -6.18 -2.18
CA CYS A 251 8.83 -6.51 -3.02
C CYS A 251 7.99 -7.65 -2.43
N VAL A 252 8.59 -8.60 -1.72
CA VAL A 252 7.87 -9.73 -1.10
C VAL A 252 6.83 -9.26 -0.07
N PRO A 253 7.19 -8.59 1.04
CA PRO A 253 6.18 -8.07 1.98
C PRO A 253 5.29 -7.01 1.34
N TYR A 254 5.78 -6.23 0.37
CA TYR A 254 4.95 -5.28 -0.37
C TYR A 254 3.83 -5.95 -1.18
N CYS A 255 4.10 -7.09 -1.80
CA CYS A 255 3.09 -7.91 -2.48
C CYS A 255 2.10 -8.49 -1.46
N MET A 256 2.60 -9.01 -0.33
CA MET A 256 1.76 -9.65 0.69
C MET A 256 0.72 -8.71 1.30
N ILE A 257 1.02 -7.41 1.46
CA ILE A 257 0.02 -6.45 1.94
C ILE A 257 -1.11 -6.15 0.93
N HIS A 258 -1.00 -6.68 -0.29
CA HIS A 258 -2.07 -6.64 -1.30
C HIS A 258 -2.90 -7.95 -1.31
N TYR A 259 -2.57 -8.94 -0.49
CA TYR A 259 -3.44 -10.12 -0.36
C TYR A 259 -4.81 -9.72 0.20
N GLY A 260 -5.85 -10.38 -0.29
CA GLY A 260 -7.24 -10.00 -0.05
C GLY A 260 -7.80 -8.97 -1.04
N LYS A 261 -6.94 -8.27 -1.80
CA LYS A 261 -7.36 -7.42 -2.92
C LYS A 261 -7.63 -8.25 -4.19
N PRO A 262 -8.30 -7.67 -5.22
CA PRO A 262 -8.43 -8.34 -6.52
C PRO A 262 -7.10 -8.90 -7.03
N TYR A 263 -7.12 -10.15 -7.47
CA TYR A 263 -5.91 -10.92 -7.82
C TYR A 263 -4.94 -10.17 -8.76
N LEU A 264 -5.46 -9.49 -9.78
CA LEU A 264 -4.64 -8.72 -10.73
C LEU A 264 -4.03 -7.45 -10.12
N GLU A 265 -4.64 -6.87 -9.09
CA GLU A 265 -4.05 -5.75 -8.32
C GLU A 265 -2.85 -6.24 -7.50
N ALA A 266 -3.00 -7.37 -6.80
CA ALA A 266 -1.90 -7.99 -6.05
C ALA A 266 -0.75 -8.40 -6.99
N ALA A 267 -1.07 -8.98 -8.15
CA ALA A 267 -0.08 -9.30 -9.17
C ALA A 267 0.61 -8.05 -9.73
N GLY A 268 -0.15 -6.98 -10.00
CA GLY A 268 0.38 -5.69 -10.45
C GLY A 268 1.29 -5.03 -9.43
N ALA A 269 1.03 -5.22 -8.13
CA ALA A 269 1.87 -4.70 -7.05
C ALA A 269 3.30 -5.24 -7.10
N VAL A 270 3.54 -6.45 -7.62
CA VAL A 270 4.91 -6.98 -7.81
C VAL A 270 5.68 -6.13 -8.83
N VAL A 271 5.07 -5.87 -9.99
CA VAL A 271 5.68 -5.05 -11.05
C VAL A 271 5.89 -3.61 -10.55
N ALA A 272 4.85 -3.02 -9.94
CA ALA A 272 4.92 -1.67 -9.39
C ALA A 272 5.96 -1.56 -8.26
N GLY A 273 6.06 -2.58 -7.41
CA GLY A 273 7.06 -2.68 -6.34
C GLY A 273 8.48 -2.64 -6.88
N ILE A 274 8.78 -3.44 -7.90
CA ILE A 274 10.11 -3.48 -8.55
C ILE A 274 10.40 -2.16 -9.28
N ALA A 275 9.45 -1.66 -10.08
CA ALA A 275 9.64 -0.44 -10.86
C ALA A 275 9.82 0.80 -9.97
N LEU A 276 8.91 1.01 -9.01
CA LEU A 276 8.97 2.16 -8.10
C LEU A 276 10.10 2.01 -7.09
N GLY A 277 10.45 0.80 -6.66
CA GLY A 277 11.62 0.56 -5.81
C GLY A 277 12.93 0.89 -6.51
N SER A 278 13.07 0.47 -7.77
CA SER A 278 14.22 0.84 -8.61
C SER A 278 14.30 2.34 -8.85
N LEU A 279 13.15 2.99 -9.08
CA LEU A 279 13.07 4.43 -9.23
C LEU A 279 13.48 5.16 -7.95
N ALA A 280 12.98 4.74 -6.79
CA ALA A 280 13.31 5.33 -5.51
C ALA A 280 14.82 5.22 -5.20
N MET A 281 15.46 4.10 -5.55
CA MET A 281 16.92 3.97 -5.45
C MET A 281 17.67 4.92 -6.38
N ARG A 282 17.20 5.09 -7.61
CA ARG A 282 17.80 5.99 -8.61
C ARG A 282 17.69 7.46 -8.21
N THR A 283 16.52 7.89 -7.75
CA THR A 283 16.23 9.29 -7.41
C THR A 283 16.57 9.62 -5.96
N LYS A 284 16.79 8.60 -5.12
CA LYS A 284 16.97 8.72 -3.66
C LYS A 284 15.80 9.45 -3.01
N SER A 285 14.58 9.19 -3.48
CA SER A 285 13.37 9.89 -3.05
C SER A 285 12.15 8.99 -3.06
N ILE A 286 11.28 9.14 -2.05
CA ILE A 286 10.00 8.43 -1.97
C ILE A 286 8.85 9.17 -2.68
N TYR A 287 9.03 10.46 -2.99
CA TYR A 287 7.92 11.33 -3.41
C TYR A 287 7.31 10.91 -4.75
N SER A 288 8.10 10.39 -5.69
CA SER A 288 7.57 9.92 -6.97
C SER A 288 6.61 8.74 -6.77
N GLY A 289 6.96 7.78 -5.90
CA GLY A 289 6.07 6.66 -5.57
C GLY A 289 4.83 7.13 -4.83
N PHE A 290 5.00 8.03 -3.86
CA PHE A 290 3.90 8.63 -3.10
C PHE A 290 2.87 9.33 -3.99
N LEU A 291 3.34 10.18 -4.91
CA LEU A 291 2.46 10.90 -5.81
C LEU A 291 1.74 9.97 -6.79
N VAL A 292 2.40 8.89 -7.26
CA VAL A 292 1.74 7.87 -8.09
C VAL A 292 0.63 7.19 -7.30
N HIS A 293 0.90 6.75 -6.06
CA HIS A 293 -0.11 6.12 -5.22
C HIS A 293 -1.31 7.04 -4.95
N VAL A 294 -1.07 8.28 -4.54
CA VAL A 294 -2.13 9.26 -4.28
C VAL A 294 -2.95 9.55 -5.54
N THR A 295 -2.28 9.70 -6.69
CA THR A 295 -2.98 9.94 -7.97
C THR A 295 -3.86 8.75 -8.35
N VAL A 296 -3.33 7.53 -8.22
CA VAL A 296 -4.09 6.31 -8.50
C VAL A 296 -5.28 6.17 -7.56
N ALA A 297 -5.07 6.33 -6.26
CA ALA A 297 -6.10 6.21 -5.24
C ALA A 297 -7.26 7.19 -5.49
N LEU A 298 -6.93 8.48 -5.61
CA LEU A 298 -7.91 9.53 -5.89
C LEU A 298 -8.63 9.29 -7.21
N LEU A 299 -7.90 8.92 -8.27
CA LEU A 299 -8.49 8.65 -9.58
C LEU A 299 -9.46 7.47 -9.53
N MET A 300 -9.12 6.41 -8.81
CA MET A 300 -9.97 5.23 -8.68
C MET A 300 -11.29 5.58 -7.97
N ASP A 301 -11.20 6.34 -6.88
CA ASP A 301 -12.37 6.72 -6.09
C ASP A 301 -13.27 7.70 -6.85
N LEU A 302 -12.70 8.71 -7.51
CA LEU A 302 -13.44 9.65 -8.35
C LEU A 302 -14.11 8.97 -9.56
N LEU A 303 -13.42 8.05 -10.25
CA LEU A 303 -14.01 7.30 -11.37
C LEU A 303 -15.14 6.40 -10.88
N ALA A 304 -14.97 5.70 -9.75
CA ALA A 304 -16.00 4.85 -9.18
C ALA A 304 -17.26 5.63 -8.76
N LEU A 305 -17.09 6.84 -8.24
CA LEU A 305 -18.21 7.74 -7.91
C LEU A 305 -18.86 8.31 -9.18
N SER A 306 -18.05 8.76 -10.15
CA SER A 306 -18.52 9.31 -11.41
C SER A 306 -19.35 8.31 -12.22
N HIS A 307 -18.87 7.06 -12.36
CA HIS A 307 -19.60 6.00 -13.09
C HIS A 307 -20.98 5.69 -12.49
N ARG A 308 -21.18 5.99 -11.20
CA ARG A 308 -22.46 5.77 -10.48
C ARG A 308 -23.27 7.05 -10.29
N ASN A 309 -22.84 8.18 -10.85
CA ASN A 309 -23.40 9.51 -10.60
C ASN A 309 -23.53 9.82 -9.09
N ALA A 310 -22.53 9.40 -8.31
CA ALA A 310 -22.53 9.46 -6.85
C ALA A 310 -21.49 10.46 -6.30
N LEU A 311 -21.07 11.45 -7.09
CA LEU A 311 -20.20 12.52 -6.59
C LEU A 311 -20.96 13.36 -5.55
N PRO A 312 -20.30 13.78 -4.46
CA PRO A 312 -20.98 14.59 -3.44
C PRO A 312 -21.54 15.89 -4.01
N THR A 313 -22.74 16.25 -3.56
CA THR A 313 -23.42 17.49 -3.96
C THR A 313 -23.50 18.52 -2.82
N SER A 314 -23.15 18.14 -1.60
CA SER A 314 -23.18 18.98 -0.40
C SER A 314 -21.82 19.01 0.29
N LEU A 315 -21.49 20.13 0.94
CA LEU A 315 -20.24 20.25 1.70
C LEU A 315 -20.25 19.36 2.95
N TRP A 316 -21.38 19.36 3.66
CA TRP A 316 -21.59 18.61 4.88
C TRP A 316 -22.80 17.69 4.72
N GLY A 317 -22.65 16.44 5.13
CA GLY A 317 -23.68 15.42 4.97
C GLY A 317 -24.86 15.67 5.92
N PRO A 318 -26.08 15.25 5.56
CA PRO A 318 -27.25 15.30 6.45
C PRO A 318 -27.02 14.51 7.75
#